data_AF-A0A8D6ZL12-F1
#
_entry.id   AF-A0A8D6ZL12-F1
#
_cell.length_a   1.000
_cell.length_b   1.000
_cell.length_c   1.000
_cell.angle_alpha   90.00
_cell.angle_beta   90.00
_cell.angle_gamma   90.00
#
_symmetry.space_group_name_H-M   'P 1'
#
loop_
_entity.id
_entity.type
_entity.pdbx_description
1 polymer ?
#
loop_
_entity_poly.entity_id
_entity_poly.type
_entity_poly.pdbx_seq_one_letter_code
_entity_poly.pdbx_strand_id
1 'polypeptide(L)'
;MNGREVSTRDCNKLSQAYLYTTSPHLFSGDAEKAFCRVRDKVKVPLYGCDCYAYALLASGYVDLVIESGLKPYDFLSLVPVIEGAGGSITDWKGHMLYWKVSPESCPTSFNVVAAGDPKVHRQALEELHWQ
;
A
#
# COMPACT_ATOMS: atom_id res chain seq x y z
N MET A 1 17.73 -0.20 -5.97
CA MET A 1 17.44 -0.82 -7.28
C MET A 1 18.74 -1.16 -8.01
N ASN A 2 18.97 -2.43 -8.37
CA ASN A 2 20.16 -2.88 -9.11
C ASN A 2 21.50 -2.35 -8.54
N GLY A 3 21.66 -2.40 -7.22
CA GLY A 3 22.87 -1.94 -6.51
C GLY A 3 22.97 -0.42 -6.28
N ARG A 4 21.99 0.38 -6.72
CA ARG A 4 21.91 1.81 -6.41
C ARG A 4 20.84 2.09 -5.35
N GLU A 5 21.10 3.06 -4.48
CA GLU A 5 20.10 3.57 -3.54
C GLU A 5 18.89 4.11 -4.29
N VAL A 6 17.72 3.98 -3.65
CA VAL A 6 16.45 4.53 -4.11
C VAL A 6 15.76 5.21 -2.94
N SER A 7 14.90 6.17 -3.24
CA SER A 7 14.12 6.90 -2.26
C SER A 7 12.71 7.08 -2.77
N THR A 8 11.74 7.02 -1.87
CA THR A 8 10.40 7.56 -2.12
C THR A 8 10.49 9.08 -2.34
N ARG A 9 9.40 9.66 -2.84
CA ARG A 9 9.27 11.11 -2.99
C ARG A 9 8.25 11.69 -2.02
N ASP A 10 8.38 12.97 -1.74
CA ASP A 10 7.40 13.74 -0.98
C ASP A 10 6.10 13.91 -1.77
N CYS A 11 4.98 13.79 -1.07
CA CYS A 11 3.64 14.06 -1.58
C CYS A 11 2.79 14.65 -0.45
N ASN A 12 2.52 15.96 -0.50
CA ASN A 12 1.96 16.67 0.65
C ASN A 12 0.45 16.45 0.85
N LYS A 13 -0.28 16.04 -0.20
CA LYS A 13 -1.75 15.95 -0.18
C LYS A 13 -2.21 14.72 -0.96
N LEU A 14 -3.23 14.04 -0.43
CA LEU A 14 -3.83 12.88 -1.06
C LEU A 14 -4.33 13.18 -2.49
N SER A 15 -4.89 14.38 -2.71
CA SER A 15 -5.36 14.83 -4.03
C SER A 15 -4.26 15.04 -5.08
N GLN A 16 -2.99 14.94 -4.70
CA GLN A 16 -1.83 14.98 -5.60
C GLN A 16 -1.22 13.60 -5.84
N ALA A 17 -1.65 12.59 -5.08
CA ALA A 17 -1.08 11.24 -5.10
C ALA A 17 -1.51 10.46 -6.34
N TYR A 18 -0.54 9.80 -6.99
CA TYR A 18 -0.79 8.73 -7.93
C TYR A 18 -0.97 7.43 -7.16
N LEU A 19 -2.18 6.87 -7.25
CA LEU A 19 -2.57 5.64 -6.57
C LEU A 19 -2.42 4.46 -7.54
N TYR A 20 -1.88 3.35 -7.06
CA TYR A 20 -1.99 2.05 -7.71
C TYR A 20 -2.76 1.03 -6.86
N THR A 21 -3.41 0.09 -7.54
CA THR A 21 -3.91 -1.17 -6.98
C THR A 21 -3.95 -2.20 -8.11
N THR A 22 -3.80 -3.50 -7.84
CA THR A 22 -3.78 -4.50 -8.92
C THR A 22 -5.05 -4.50 -9.76
N SER A 23 -6.23 -4.44 -9.13
CA SER A 23 -7.50 -4.48 -9.86
C SER A 23 -8.64 -3.87 -9.04
N PRO A 24 -9.57 -3.14 -9.68
CA PRO A 24 -10.76 -2.65 -8.98
C PRO A 24 -11.67 -3.80 -8.51
N HIS A 25 -11.53 -5.00 -9.05
CA HIS A 25 -12.37 -6.17 -8.74
C HIS A 25 -11.84 -7.03 -7.59
N LEU A 26 -10.68 -6.69 -7.01
CA LEU A 26 -10.10 -7.42 -5.86
C LEU A 26 -10.55 -6.87 -4.51
N PHE A 27 -11.50 -5.94 -4.52
CA PHE A 27 -12.17 -5.46 -3.33
C PHE A 27 -13.57 -6.05 -3.23
N SER A 28 -14.05 -6.26 -2.01
CA SER A 28 -15.40 -6.77 -1.78
C SER A 28 -15.98 -6.25 -0.48
N GLY A 29 -17.30 -6.09 -0.43
CA GLY A 29 -18.03 -5.69 0.77
C GLY A 29 -17.56 -4.33 1.31
N ASP A 30 -17.23 -4.28 2.60
CA ASP A 30 -16.79 -3.03 3.23
C ASP A 30 -15.41 -2.58 2.75
N ALA A 31 -14.55 -3.51 2.31
CA ALA A 31 -13.23 -3.16 1.80
C ALA A 31 -13.32 -2.35 0.49
N GLU A 32 -14.31 -2.66 -0.36
CA GLU A 32 -14.59 -1.88 -1.58
C GLU A 32 -15.06 -0.47 -1.23
N LYS A 33 -15.96 -0.32 -0.26
CA LYS A 33 -16.44 1.00 0.19
C LYS A 33 -15.30 1.84 0.77
N ALA A 34 -14.39 1.21 1.53
CA ALA A 34 -13.21 1.87 2.09
C ALA A 34 -12.24 2.31 1.00
N PHE A 35 -11.90 1.42 0.07
CA PHE A 35 -11.05 1.75 -1.08
C PHE A 35 -11.63 2.89 -1.92
N CYS A 36 -12.94 2.86 -2.23
CA CYS A 36 -13.61 3.91 -3.02
C CYS A 36 -13.46 5.30 -2.39
N ARG A 37 -13.53 5.44 -1.06
CA ARG A 37 -13.32 6.73 -0.38
C ARG A 37 -11.95 7.34 -0.67
N VAL A 38 -10.90 6.51 -0.67
CA VAL A 38 -9.55 6.97 -0.99
C VAL A 38 -9.40 7.20 -2.50
N ARG A 39 -9.87 6.25 -3.31
CA ARG A 39 -9.79 6.28 -4.79
C ARG A 39 -10.37 7.58 -5.36
N ASP A 40 -11.47 8.07 -4.80
CA ASP A 40 -12.15 9.27 -5.30
C ASP A 40 -11.48 10.59 -4.83
N LYS A 41 -10.49 10.49 -3.94
CA LYS A 41 -9.75 11.64 -3.36
C LYS A 41 -8.31 11.76 -3.83
N VAL A 42 -7.79 10.78 -4.57
CA VAL A 42 -6.45 10.83 -5.15
C VAL A 42 -6.42 11.61 -6.46
N LYS A 43 -5.22 11.89 -6.98
CA LYS A 43 -5.08 12.59 -8.26
C LYS A 43 -5.61 11.74 -9.43
N VAL A 44 -5.13 10.49 -9.50
CA VAL A 44 -5.52 9.49 -10.50
C VAL A 44 -5.35 8.10 -9.89
N PRO A 45 -6.38 7.23 -9.94
CA PRO A 45 -6.23 5.81 -9.69
C PRO A 45 -5.73 5.08 -10.95
N LEU A 46 -4.64 4.34 -10.81
CA LEU A 46 -4.03 3.49 -11.83
C LEU A 46 -4.12 2.03 -11.37
N TYR A 47 -4.06 1.11 -12.34
CA TYR A 47 -4.36 -0.30 -12.10
C TYR A 47 -3.32 -1.25 -12.69
N GLY A 48 -3.27 -2.45 -12.15
CA GLY A 48 -2.42 -3.56 -12.59
C GLY A 48 -1.11 -3.68 -11.81
N CYS A 49 -0.23 -4.55 -12.32
CA CYS A 49 1.19 -4.73 -12.01
C CYS A 49 1.61 -5.15 -10.59
N ASP A 50 0.67 -5.51 -9.69
CA ASP A 50 0.95 -6.23 -8.44
C ASP A 50 2.12 -5.62 -7.64
N CYS A 51 3.11 -6.44 -7.27
CA CYS A 51 4.29 -6.02 -6.52
C CYS A 51 5.13 -4.92 -7.21
N TYR A 52 4.99 -4.75 -8.53
CA TYR A 52 5.75 -3.74 -9.28
C TYR A 52 5.31 -2.32 -8.93
N ALA A 53 4.04 -2.10 -8.57
CA ALA A 53 3.57 -0.81 -8.10
C ALA A 53 4.32 -0.36 -6.82
N TYR A 54 4.60 -1.30 -5.91
CA TYR A 54 5.40 -1.06 -4.72
C TYR A 54 6.87 -0.77 -5.04
N ALA A 55 7.45 -1.42 -6.05
CA ALA A 55 8.80 -1.12 -6.52
C ALA A 55 8.91 0.30 -7.13
N LEU A 56 7.88 0.72 -7.88
CA LEU A 56 7.76 2.08 -8.39
C LEU A 56 7.59 3.10 -7.25
N LEU A 57 6.82 2.76 -6.22
CA LEU A 57 6.66 3.58 -5.02
C LEU A 57 8.00 3.78 -4.30
N ALA A 58 8.72 2.68 -4.02
CA ALA A 58 10.05 2.74 -3.40
C ALA A 58 11.08 3.54 -4.24
N SER A 59 10.85 3.66 -5.55
CA SER A 59 11.69 4.43 -6.46
C SER A 59 11.18 5.88 -6.68
N GLY A 60 10.14 6.30 -5.98
CA GLY A 60 9.62 7.67 -6.01
C GLY A 60 8.74 8.01 -7.22
N TYR A 61 8.22 7.01 -7.95
CA TYR A 61 7.35 7.21 -9.12
C TYR A 61 5.86 7.06 -8.83
N VAL A 62 5.51 6.42 -7.71
CA VAL A 62 4.14 6.21 -7.21
C VAL A 62 4.06 6.74 -5.79
N ASP A 63 2.93 7.32 -5.40
CA ASP A 63 2.77 7.94 -4.08
C ASP A 63 2.03 7.04 -3.09
N LEU A 64 1.10 6.22 -3.59
CA LEU A 64 0.18 5.43 -2.77
C LEU A 64 -0.13 4.10 -3.47
N VAL A 65 -0.11 3.00 -2.72
CA VAL A 65 -0.62 1.70 -3.13
C VAL A 65 -1.59 1.19 -2.08
N ILE A 66 -2.78 0.77 -2.49
CA ILE A 66 -3.81 0.22 -1.58
C ILE A 66 -4.32 -1.09 -2.16
N GLU A 67 -4.23 -2.16 -1.39
CA GLU A 67 -4.67 -3.50 -1.79
C GLU A 67 -5.41 -4.21 -0.66
N SER A 68 -6.30 -5.12 -1.04
CA SER A 68 -7.05 -5.98 -0.13
C SER A 68 -6.86 -7.43 -0.56
N GLY A 69 -6.78 -8.34 0.42
CA GLY A 69 -6.74 -9.77 0.13
C GLY A 69 -5.34 -10.39 0.06
N LEU A 70 -4.26 -9.62 0.21
CA LEU A 70 -2.88 -10.08 0.06
C LEU A 70 -2.49 -11.14 1.07
N LYS A 71 -1.74 -12.14 0.62
CA LYS A 71 -1.17 -13.16 1.51
C LYS A 71 0.20 -12.70 2.03
N PRO A 72 0.70 -13.28 3.14
CA PRO A 72 2.01 -12.92 3.70
C PRO A 72 3.17 -12.96 2.71
N TYR A 73 3.18 -13.93 1.80
CA TYR A 73 4.20 -14.03 0.75
C TYR A 73 4.10 -12.95 -0.34
N ASP A 74 2.98 -12.23 -0.41
CA ASP A 74 2.79 -11.12 -1.34
C ASP A 74 3.29 -9.78 -0.77
N PHE A 75 3.34 -9.61 0.57
CA PHE A 75 3.70 -8.32 1.19
C PHE A 75 4.93 -8.34 2.10
N LEU A 76 5.33 -9.47 2.71
CA LEU A 76 6.42 -9.48 3.70
C LEU A 76 7.75 -9.00 3.12
N SER A 77 8.02 -9.28 1.84
CA SER A 77 9.21 -8.75 1.15
C SER A 77 9.13 -7.25 0.85
N LEU A 78 7.93 -6.69 0.80
CA LEU A 78 7.71 -5.28 0.48
C LEU A 78 8.00 -4.39 1.67
N VAL A 79 7.75 -4.87 2.90
CA VAL A 79 7.97 -4.11 4.14
C VAL A 79 9.36 -3.48 4.21
N PRO A 80 10.48 -4.26 4.19
CA PRO A 80 11.81 -3.67 4.27
C PRO A 80 12.19 -2.85 3.01
N VAL A 81 11.59 -3.14 1.85
CA VAL A 81 11.86 -2.39 0.61
C VAL A 81 11.25 -0.99 0.69
N ILE A 82 10.00 -0.87 1.12
CA ILE A 82 9.31 0.42 1.25
C ILE A 82 9.91 1.22 2.40
N GLU A 83 10.06 0.62 3.59
CA GLU A 83 10.61 1.31 4.76
C GLU A 83 12.06 1.75 4.54
N GLY A 84 12.88 0.89 3.93
CA GLY A 84 14.28 1.20 3.59
C GLY A 84 14.43 2.30 2.53
N ALA A 85 13.40 2.52 1.70
CA ALA A 85 13.34 3.63 0.75
C ALA A 85 12.77 4.93 1.36
N GLY A 86 12.41 4.93 2.64
CA GLY A 86 11.84 6.10 3.33
C GLY A 86 10.30 6.18 3.31
N GLY A 87 9.62 5.16 2.79
CA GLY A 87 8.16 5.08 2.77
C GLY A 87 7.55 4.49 4.04
N SER A 88 6.23 4.40 4.06
CA SER A 88 5.45 3.75 5.13
C SER A 88 4.55 2.67 4.54
N ILE A 89 4.43 1.53 5.22
CA ILE A 89 3.55 0.42 4.81
C ILE A 89 2.93 -0.25 6.04
N THR A 90 1.61 -0.34 6.09
CA THR A 90 0.85 -0.87 7.24
C THR A 90 -0.38 -1.66 6.79
N ASP A 91 -1.06 -2.27 7.74
CA ASP A 91 -2.46 -2.63 7.54
C ASP A 91 -3.34 -1.36 7.42
N TRP A 92 -4.62 -1.54 7.07
CA TRP A 92 -5.55 -0.41 6.94
C TRP A 92 -5.95 0.26 8.26
N LYS A 93 -5.54 -0.28 9.42
CA LYS A 93 -5.69 0.36 10.73
C LYS A 93 -4.43 1.14 11.13
N GLY A 94 -3.37 1.07 10.33
CA GLY A 94 -2.08 1.68 10.65
C GLY A 94 -1.16 0.81 11.51
N HIS A 95 -1.49 -0.47 11.72
CA HIS A 95 -0.62 -1.38 12.46
C HIS A 95 0.45 -2.00 11.57
N MET A 96 1.56 -2.39 12.21
CA MET A 96 2.66 -3.10 11.55
C MET A 96 2.16 -4.39 10.88
N LEU A 97 2.52 -4.57 9.62
CA LEU A 97 2.28 -5.82 8.90
C LEU A 97 3.21 -6.90 9.45
N TYR A 98 2.62 -7.86 10.14
CA TYR A 98 3.35 -8.97 10.74
C TYR A 98 2.62 -10.28 10.51
N TRP A 99 3.36 -11.30 10.10
CA TRP A 99 2.86 -12.67 10.04
C TRP A 99 3.97 -13.64 10.43
N LYS A 100 3.69 -14.48 11.42
CA LYS A 100 4.66 -15.45 11.93
C LYS A 100 4.52 -16.76 11.15
N VAL A 101 5.60 -17.16 10.48
CA VAL A 101 5.70 -18.47 9.82
C VAL A 101 5.89 -19.56 10.88
N SER A 102 5.06 -20.60 10.84
CA SER A 102 5.26 -21.86 11.59
C SER A 102 4.75 -23.05 10.77
N PRO A 103 5.11 -24.30 11.12
CA PRO A 103 4.60 -25.49 10.43
C PRO A 103 3.05 -25.58 10.40
N GLU A 104 2.38 -24.99 11.39
CA GLU A 104 0.92 -24.95 11.54
C GLU A 104 0.28 -23.67 11.00
N SER A 105 1.09 -22.71 10.54
CA SER A 105 0.59 -21.42 10.08
C SER A 105 -0.24 -21.56 8.79
N CYS A 106 -1.43 -20.96 8.79
CA CYS A 106 -2.29 -20.89 7.61
C CYS A 106 -2.30 -19.45 7.07
N PRO A 107 -1.90 -19.20 5.81
CA PRO A 107 -1.86 -17.86 5.22
C PRO A 107 -3.24 -17.19 5.15
N THR A 108 -3.51 -16.28 6.09
CA THR A 108 -4.68 -15.40 6.06
C THR A 108 -4.45 -14.24 5.09
N SER A 109 -5.53 -13.59 4.69
CA SER A 109 -5.44 -12.39 3.85
C SER A 109 -5.34 -11.12 4.69
N PHE A 110 -4.62 -10.14 4.17
CA PHE A 110 -4.35 -8.85 4.79
C PHE A 110 -4.78 -7.72 3.85
N ASN A 111 -5.17 -6.60 4.43
CA ASN A 111 -5.36 -5.35 3.70
C ASN A 111 -4.12 -4.50 3.92
N VAL A 112 -3.54 -3.99 2.84
CA VAL A 112 -2.25 -3.30 2.85
C VAL A 112 -2.43 -1.90 2.28
N VAL A 113 -1.81 -0.91 2.93
CA VAL A 113 -1.61 0.43 2.39
C VAL A 113 -0.14 0.78 2.50
N ALA A 114 0.44 1.29 1.41
CA ALA A 114 1.81 1.77 1.36
C ALA A 114 1.84 3.18 0.76
N ALA A 115 2.62 4.09 1.32
CA ALA A 115 2.77 5.44 0.80
C ALA A 115 4.23 5.89 0.82
N GLY A 116 4.61 6.72 -0.15
CA GLY A 116 5.93 7.33 -0.21
C GLY A 116 6.17 8.41 0.83
N ASP A 117 5.10 9.08 1.27
CA ASP A 117 5.11 10.19 2.25
C ASP A 117 4.21 9.85 3.45
N PRO A 118 4.68 10.03 4.71
CA PRO A 118 3.90 9.73 5.91
C PRO A 118 2.62 10.58 6.06
N LYS A 119 2.54 11.77 5.45
CA LYS A 119 1.33 12.60 5.45
C LYS A 119 0.24 11.99 4.57
N VAL A 120 0.59 11.51 3.38
CA VAL A 120 -0.34 10.80 2.48
C VAL A 120 -0.74 9.47 3.08
N HIS A 121 0.19 8.75 3.72
CA HIS A 121 -0.14 7.54 4.46
C HIS A 121 -1.26 7.78 5.49
N ARG A 122 -1.09 8.82 6.32
CA ARG A 122 -2.08 9.19 7.36
C ARG A 122 -3.42 9.60 6.76
N GLN A 123 -3.41 10.44 5.73
CA GLN A 123 -4.64 10.84 5.03
C GLN A 123 -5.36 9.62 4.43
N ALA A 124 -4.63 8.66 3.87
CA ALA A 124 -5.23 7.43 3.36
C ALA A 124 -5.87 6.60 4.48
N LEU A 125 -5.21 6.42 5.62
CA LEU A 125 -5.77 5.72 6.79
C LEU A 125 -7.03 6.40 7.32
N GLU A 126 -7.02 7.73 7.42
CA GLU A 126 -8.19 8.53 7.81
C GLU A 126 -9.35 8.28 6.84
N GLU A 127 -9.11 8.31 5.54
CA GLU A 127 -10.17 8.11 4.52
C GLU A 127 -10.67 6.66 4.40
N LEU A 128 -9.83 5.68 4.72
CA LEU A 128 -10.21 4.28 4.74
C LEU A 128 -11.28 3.99 5.80
N HIS A 129 -11.37 4.75 6.89
CA HIS A 129 -12.28 4.51 8.02
C HIS A 129 -12.36 3.01 8.43
N TRP A 130 -11.23 2.30 8.43
CA TRP A 130 -11.22 0.85 8.64
C TRP A 130 -11.26 0.52 10.14
N GLN A 131 -12.23 -0.31 10.56
CA GLN A 131 -12.48 -0.65 11.97
C GLN A 131 -11.90 -1.98 12.40
#